data_AF-A0A7X7GNW2-F1
#
_entry.id   AF-A0A7X7GNW2-F1
#
_cell.length_a   1.000
_cell.length_b   1.000
_cell.length_c   1.000
_cell.angle_alpha   90.00
_cell.angle_beta   90.00
_cell.angle_gamma   90.00
#
_symmetry.space_group_name_H-M   'P 1'
#
loop_
_entity.id
_entity.type
_entity.pdbx_description
1 polymer ?
#
loop_
_entity_poly.entity_id
_entity_poly.type
_entity_poly.pdbx_seq_one_letter_code
_entity_poly.pdbx_strand_id
1 'polypeptide(L)'
;MAWLVLVVSGVLEAVWATALGKSEGFTKLAPSVTFGVALAFSMAGLAYAMRTLPTGTSYAVWVAIGASLTVAYAMVTGAESASLVKILLLIGLVGCVIGLKVLT
;
A
#
# COMPACT_ATOMS: atom_id res chain seq x y z
N MET A 1 -2.93 7.97 17.56
CA MET A 1 -1.85 7.00 17.28
C MET A 1 -2.21 6.02 16.17
N ALA A 2 -3.37 5.34 16.21
CA ALA A 2 -3.78 4.34 15.20
C ALA A 2 -3.69 4.81 13.74
N TRP A 3 -4.11 6.05 13.43
CA TRP A 3 -4.00 6.62 12.09
C TRP A 3 -2.55 6.75 11.59
N LEU A 4 -1.60 7.12 12.46
CA LEU A 4 -0.19 7.20 12.07
C LEU A 4 0.38 5.80 11.77
N VAL A 5 0.05 4.83 12.63
CA VAL A 5 0.42 3.42 12.44
C VAL A 5 -0.17 2.87 11.14
N LEU A 6 -1.43 3.24 10.82
CA LEU A 6 -2.09 2.86 9.58
C LEU A 6 -1.38 3.42 8.35
N VAL A 7 -0.98 4.69 8.38
CA VAL A 7 -0.25 5.33 7.27
C VAL A 7 1.12 4.66 7.08
N VAL A 8 1.87 4.44 8.17
CA VAL A 8 3.17 3.74 8.11
C VAL A 8 3.00 2.30 7.60
N SER A 9 1.95 1.60 8.04
CA SER A 9 1.58 0.28 7.56
C SER A 9 1.27 0.25 6.06
N GLY A 10 0.55 1.25 5.54
CA GLY A 10 0.30 1.41 4.10
C GLY A 10 1.56 1.77 3.31
N VAL A 11 2.51 2.51 3.88
CA VAL A 11 3.82 2.74 3.24
C VAL A 11 4.61 1.43 3.14
N LEU A 12 4.63 0.64 4.22
CA LEU A 12 5.24 -0.70 4.20
C LEU A 12 4.56 -1.64 3.21
N GLU A 13 3.26 -1.43 2.94
CA GLU A 13 2.55 -2.15 1.90
C GLU A 13 3.21 -1.96 0.54
N ALA A 14 3.49 -0.71 0.18
CA ALA A 14 4.15 -0.40 -1.07
C ALA A 14 5.57 -0.99 -1.16
N VAL A 15 6.28 -1.04 -0.03
CA VAL A 15 7.61 -1.67 0.06
C VAL A 15 7.54 -3.16 -0.23
N TRP A 16 6.65 -3.90 0.44
CA TRP A 16 6.56 -5.35 0.21
C TRP A 16 6.00 -5.67 -1.17
N ALA A 17 5.03 -4.89 -1.69
CA ALA A 17 4.47 -5.09 -3.03
C ALA A 17 5.54 -4.93 -4.11
N THR A 18 6.36 -3.89 -4.00
CA THR A 18 7.50 -3.66 -4.89
C THR A 18 8.55 -4.76 -4.76
N ALA A 19 8.86 -5.17 -3.52
CA ALA A 19 9.84 -6.23 -3.26
C ALA A 19 9.37 -7.59 -3.81
N LEU A 20 8.08 -7.90 -3.70
CA LEU A 20 7.48 -9.11 -4.26
C LEU A 20 7.62 -9.15 -5.78
N GLY A 21 7.33 -8.04 -6.48
CA GLY A 21 7.55 -7.94 -7.92
C GLY A 21 9.02 -8.15 -8.30
N LYS A 22 9.95 -7.55 -7.54
CA LYS A 22 11.40 -7.72 -7.74
C LYS A 22 11.95 -9.09 -7.33
N SER A 23 11.17 -9.91 -6.63
CA SER A 23 11.61 -11.25 -6.21
C SER A 23 11.71 -12.26 -7.35
N GLU A 24 11.12 -11.94 -8.52
CA GLU A 24 11.05 -12.84 -9.68
C GLU A 24 10.54 -14.23 -9.29
N GLY A 25 9.41 -14.27 -8.58
CA GLY A 25 8.83 -15.52 -8.09
C GLY A 25 9.63 -16.16 -6.96
N PHE A 26 10.16 -15.35 -6.03
CA PHE A 26 10.99 -15.79 -4.90
C PHE A 26 12.36 -16.37 -5.25
N THR A 27 12.82 -16.22 -6.48
CA THR A 27 14.15 -16.69 -6.91
C THR A 27 15.28 -15.82 -6.34
N LYS A 28 15.02 -14.53 -6.10
CA LYS A 28 15.99 -13.60 -5.50
C LYS A 28 15.81 -13.50 -3.98
N LEU A 29 16.84 -13.88 -3.24
CA LEU A 29 16.84 -13.91 -1.76
C LEU A 29 16.62 -12.53 -1.12
N ALA A 30 17.38 -11.51 -1.54
CA ALA A 30 17.29 -10.18 -0.95
C ALA A 30 15.88 -9.55 -1.03
N PRO A 31 15.23 -9.44 -2.21
CA PRO A 31 13.86 -8.93 -2.30
C PRO A 31 12.83 -9.83 -1.61
N SER A 32 13.03 -11.15 -1.58
CA SER A 32 12.15 -12.08 -0.85
C SER A 32 12.17 -11.85 0.66
N VAL A 33 13.35 -11.62 1.24
CA VAL A 33 13.49 -11.29 2.68
C VAL A 33 12.84 -9.93 2.96
N THR A 34 13.10 -8.92 2.13
CA THR A 34 12.45 -7.60 2.27
C THR A 34 10.93 -7.71 2.20
N PHE A 35 10.39 -8.51 1.28
CA PHE A 35 8.96 -8.80 1.20
C PHE A 35 8.43 -9.38 2.52
N GLY A 36 9.06 -10.45 3.03
CA GLY A 36 8.59 -11.12 4.26
C GLY A 36 8.59 -10.20 5.47
N VAL A 37 9.67 -9.43 5.65
CA VAL A 37 9.81 -8.49 6.78
C VAL A 37 8.81 -7.34 6.67
N ALA A 38 8.73 -6.69 5.50
CA ALA A 38 7.82 -5.55 5.31
C ALA A 38 6.35 -5.98 5.35
N LEU A 39 6.00 -7.17 4.85
CA LEU A 39 4.66 -7.74 4.96
C LEU A 39 4.27 -7.94 6.42
N ALA A 40 5.13 -8.56 7.23
CA ALA A 40 4.85 -8.81 8.63
C ALA A 40 4.61 -7.51 9.41
N PHE A 41 5.47 -6.50 9.22
CA PHE A 41 5.29 -5.20 9.87
C PHE A 41 4.07 -4.43 9.35
N SER A 42 3.80 -4.48 8.04
CA SER A 42 2.62 -3.87 7.44
C SER A 42 1.34 -4.46 8.04
N MET A 43 1.22 -5.80 8.04
CA MET A 43 0.06 -6.50 8.62
C MET A 43 -0.10 -6.24 10.11
N ALA A 44 1.00 -6.23 10.87
CA ALA A 44 0.95 -5.92 12.30
C ALA A 44 0.45 -4.50 12.57
N GLY A 45 0.90 -3.51 11.79
CA GLY A 45 0.43 -2.13 11.89
C GLY A 45 -1.05 -1.98 11.53
N LEU A 46 -1.52 -2.68 10.49
CA LEU A 46 -2.93 -2.69 10.10
C LEU A 46 -3.80 -3.30 11.19
N ALA A 47 -3.41 -4.47 11.71
CA ALA A 47 -4.10 -5.14 12.81
C ALA A 47 -4.17 -4.26 14.07
N TYR A 48 -3.10 -3.52 14.37
CA TYR A 48 -3.11 -2.56 15.48
C TYR A 48 -4.09 -1.41 15.24
N ALA A 49 -4.12 -0.83 14.03
CA ALA A 49 -5.02 0.27 13.70
C ALA A 49 -6.50 -0.15 13.79
N MET A 50 -6.82 -1.36 13.30
CA MET A 50 -8.16 -1.95 13.32
C MET A 50 -8.71 -2.24 14.73
N ARG A 51 -7.87 -2.22 15.78
CA ARG A 51 -8.37 -2.31 17.17
C ARG A 51 -9.20 -1.10 17.59
N THR A 52 -9.02 0.02 16.91
CA THR A 52 -9.65 1.30 17.27
C THR A 52 -10.42 1.92 16.12
N LEU A 53 -10.04 1.62 14.88
CA LEU A 53 -10.67 2.14 13.68
C LEU A 53 -11.58 1.08 13.06
N PRO A 54 -12.69 1.48 12.42
CA PRO A 54 -13.53 0.55 11.66
C PRO A 54 -12.71 -0.21 10.62
N THR A 55 -12.95 -1.51 10.50
CA THR A 55 -12.21 -2.39 9.58
C THR A 55 -12.32 -1.92 8.13
N GLY A 56 -13.53 -1.52 7.69
CA GLY A 56 -13.76 -1.05 6.32
C GLY A 56 -12.95 0.19 5.98
N THR A 57 -12.98 1.21 6.84
CA THR A 57 -12.21 2.45 6.67
C THR A 57 -10.71 2.18 6.73
N SER A 58 -10.26 1.34 7.68
CA SER A 58 -8.84 1.01 7.84
C SER A 58 -8.29 0.30 6.61
N TYR A 59 -8.99 -0.72 6.13
CA TYR A 59 -8.57 -1.48 4.96
C TYR A 59 -8.57 -0.63 3.69
N ALA A 60 -9.63 0.17 3.47
CA ALA A 60 -9.71 1.06 2.32
C ALA A 60 -8.55 2.06 2.29
N VAL A 61 -8.24 2.70 3.43
CA VAL A 61 -7.13 3.67 3.53
C VAL A 61 -5.78 2.98 3.35
N TRP A 62 -5.60 1.79 3.95
CA TRP A 62 -4.37 1.02 3.83
C TRP A 62 -4.05 0.70 2.36
N VAL A 63 -4.98 0.02 1.67
CA VAL A 63 -4.84 -0.34 0.24
C VAL A 63 -4.64 0.90 -0.62
N ALA A 64 -5.32 2.01 -0.31
CA ALA A 64 -5.16 3.25 -1.08
C ALA A 64 -3.75 3.81 -1.04
N ILE A 65 -3.15 3.82 0.15
CA ILE A 65 -1.78 4.28 0.36
C ILE A 65 -0.81 3.32 -0.33
N GLY A 66 -0.96 2.01 -0.08
CA GLY A 66 -0.09 0.98 -0.65
C GLY A 66 -0.11 0.98 -2.17
N ALA A 67 -1.29 0.95 -2.78
CA ALA A 67 -1.46 0.96 -4.24
C ALA A 67 -0.90 2.24 -4.87
N SER A 68 -1.25 3.41 -4.33
CA SER A 68 -0.80 4.69 -4.87
C SER A 68 0.72 4.84 -4.83
N LEU A 69 1.35 4.48 -3.71
CA LEU A 69 2.80 4.56 -3.57
C LEU A 69 3.53 3.51 -4.42
N THR A 70 2.98 2.30 -4.55
CA THR A 70 3.56 1.25 -5.40
C THR A 70 3.60 1.69 -6.85
N VAL A 71 2.48 2.19 -7.38
CA VAL A 71 2.39 2.65 -8.77
C VAL A 71 3.23 3.91 -8.97
N ALA A 72 3.22 4.85 -8.02
CA ALA A 72 4.08 6.03 -8.08
C ALA A 72 5.57 5.64 -8.12
N TYR A 73 6.00 4.70 -7.28
CA TYR A 73 7.37 4.20 -7.28
C TYR A 73 7.72 3.49 -8.60
N ALA A 74 6.81 2.67 -9.14
CA ALA A 74 7.02 1.99 -10.42
C ALA A 74 7.18 2.98 -11.59
N MET A 75 6.40 4.07 -11.60
CA MET A 75 6.54 5.14 -12.58
C MET A 75 7.86 5.90 -12.44
N VAL A 76 8.27 6.25 -11.21
CA VAL A 76 9.51 7.00 -10.95
C VAL A 76 10.75 6.15 -11.28
N THR A 77 10.71 4.85 -11.00
CA THR A 77 11.83 3.94 -11.29
C THR A 77 11.89 3.48 -12.75
N GLY A 78 10.92 3.89 -13.58
CA GLY A 78 10.84 3.50 -14.99
C GLY A 78 10.45 2.02 -15.20
N ALA A 79 10.02 1.32 -14.15
CA ALA A 79 9.52 -0.05 -14.25
C ALA A 79 8.17 -0.11 -15.00
N GLU A 80 7.41 0.99 -14.99
CA GLU A 80 6.12 1.08 -15.63
C GLU A 80 5.93 2.44 -16.31
N SER A 81 5.39 2.43 -17.54
CA SER A 81 5.12 3.68 -18.27
C SER A 81 4.06 4.51 -17.55
N ALA A 82 4.42 5.75 -17.23
CA ALA A 82 3.49 6.75 -16.72
C ALA A 82 2.45 7.06 -17.81
N SER A 83 1.18 6.81 -17.49
CA SER A 83 0.05 7.11 -18.38
C SER A 83 -0.92 8.02 -17.64
N LEU A 84 -1.43 9.03 -18.36
CA LEU A 84 -2.46 9.94 -17.87
C LEU A 84 -3.68 9.17 -17.33
N VAL A 85 -4.03 8.05 -17.95
CA VAL A 85 -5.13 7.17 -17.51
C VAL A 85 -4.83 6.56 -16.14
N LYS A 86 -3.60 6.08 -15.90
CA LYS A 86 -3.21 5.51 -14.60
C LYS A 86 -3.26 6.55 -13.49
N ILE A 87 -2.81 7.77 -13.77
CA ILE A 87 -2.86 8.88 -12.81
C ILE A 87 -4.32 9.21 -12.47
N LEU A 88 -5.21 9.29 -13.46
CA LEU A 88 -6.65 9.52 -13.23
C LEU A 88 -7.29 8.39 -12.41
N LEU A 89 -6.95 7.14 -12.68
CA LEU A 89 -7.44 5.99 -11.92
C LEU A 89 -6.94 6.01 -10.46
N LEU A 90 -5.68 6.40 -10.22
CA LEU A 90 -5.15 6.56 -8.86
C LEU A 90 -5.86 7.68 -8.10
N ILE A 91 -6.12 8.82 -8.77
CA ILE A 91 -6.89 9.92 -8.17
C ILE A 91 -8.32 9.45 -7.85
N GLY A 92 -8.96 8.71 -8.76
CA GLY A 92 -10.27 8.10 -8.55
C GLY A 92 -10.28 7.13 -7.37
N LEU A 93 -9.24 6.29 -7.25
CA LEU A 93 -9.07 5.35 -6.13
C LEU A 93 -9.03 6.10 -4.79
N VAL A 94 -8.20 7.14 -4.70
CA VAL A 94 -8.12 7.99 -3.49
C VAL A 94 -9.46 8.68 -3.22
N GLY A 95 -10.15 9.15 -4.26
CA GLY A 95 -11.47 9.76 -4.16
C GLY A 95 -12.53 8.81 -3.59
N CYS A 96 -12.58 7.57 -4.07
CA CYS A 96 -13.50 6.53 -3.56
C CYS A 96 -13.23 6.22 -2.08
N VAL A 97 -11.96 6.19 -1.68
CA VAL A 97 -11.55 5.90 -0.30
C VAL A 97 -11.93 7.05 0.64
N ILE A 98 -11.77 8.29 0.19
CA ILE A 98 -12.25 9.47 0.93
C ILE A 98 -13.79 9.42 1.04
N GLY A 99 -14.50 9.13 -0.05
CA GLY A 99 -15.95 9.00 -0.05
C GLY A 99 -16.44 7.95 0.95
N LEU A 100 -15.79 6.78 0.99
CA LEU A 100 -16.11 5.74 1.97
C LEU A 100 -15.89 6.21 3.41
N LYS A 101 -14.78 6.91 3.69
CA LYS A 101 -14.48 7.48 5.01
C LYS A 101 -15.49 8.53 5.45
N VAL A 102 -16.07 9.31 4.53
CA VAL A 102 -17.08 10.32 4.88
C VAL A 102 -18.41 9.67 5.28
N LEU A 103 -18.69 8.48 4.76
CA LEU A 103 -19.93 7.74 4.97
C LEU A 103 -19.86 6.72 6.14
N THR A 104 -18.67 6.47 6.70
CA THR A 104 -18.44 5.50 7.80
C THR A 104 -17.84 6.17 9.02
#